data_AF-A0AAD6S7G6-F1
#
_entry.id   AF-A0AAD6S7G6-F1
#
_cell.length_a   1.000
_cell.length_b   1.000
_cell.length_c   1.000
_cell.angle_alpha   90.00
_cell.angle_beta   90.00
_cell.angle_gamma   90.00
#
_symmetry.space_group_name_H-M   'P 1'
#
loop_
_entity.id
_entity.type
_entity.pdbx_description
1 polymer ?
#
loop_
_entity_poly.entity_id
_entity_poly.type
_entity_poly.pdbx_seq_one_letter_code
_entity_poly.pdbx_strand_id
1 'polypeptide(L)'
;MSLAEVPQDVLLELVKQFDVADLLSFLSVCHGIRELQLQKSLWLHALVRIRDVEMHPLPLPSVEPLDTLSLEQLQHAARQANRLMKNFKSDSPSPARIHTLSVEHTHLSSIQGTNLIVTYALGAVSCWDIITS
;
A
#
# COMPACT_ATOMS: atom_id res chain seq x y z
N MET A 1 18.44 24.38 -19.15
CA MET A 1 17.20 23.61 -19.31
C MET A 1 16.77 23.15 -17.95
N SER A 2 15.65 23.69 -17.48
CA SER A 2 15.01 23.26 -16.24
C SER A 2 14.13 22.05 -16.53
N LEU A 3 14.09 21.10 -15.62
CA LEU A 3 13.17 19.95 -15.73
C LEU A 3 11.69 20.41 -15.76
N ALA A 4 11.40 21.61 -15.26
CA ALA A 4 10.08 22.23 -15.32
C ALA A 4 9.68 22.74 -16.72
N GLU A 5 10.60 22.81 -17.67
CA GLU A 5 10.34 23.22 -19.07
C GLU A 5 9.96 22.01 -19.94
N VAL A 6 10.06 20.79 -19.39
CA VAL A 6 9.74 19.55 -20.10
C VAL A 6 8.22 19.36 -20.14
N PRO A 7 7.65 18.95 -21.29
CA PRO A 7 6.24 18.58 -21.39
C PRO A 7 5.79 17.57 -20.33
N GLN A 8 4.57 17.75 -19.82
CA GLN A 8 4.04 16.97 -18.70
C GLN A 8 3.95 15.47 -19.01
N ASP A 9 3.61 15.12 -20.24
CA ASP A 9 3.56 13.74 -20.74
C ASP A 9 4.93 13.06 -20.68
N VAL A 10 6.00 13.76 -21.09
CA VAL A 10 7.37 13.26 -20.97
C VAL A 10 7.78 13.06 -19.51
N LEU A 11 7.41 14.00 -18.63
CA LEU A 11 7.62 13.84 -17.19
C LEU A 11 6.87 12.63 -16.62
N LEU A 12 5.63 12.40 -17.05
CA LEU A 12 4.86 11.23 -16.64
C LEU A 12 5.52 9.93 -17.10
N GLU A 13 6.03 9.85 -18.34
CA GLU A 13 6.76 8.66 -18.83
C GLU A 13 8.04 8.38 -18.02
N LEU A 14 8.77 9.42 -17.60
CA LEU A 14 9.93 9.26 -16.73
C LEU A 14 9.52 8.67 -15.38
N VAL A 15 8.47 9.23 -14.77
CA VAL A 15 8.03 8.83 -13.43
C VAL A 15 7.43 7.42 -13.40
N LYS A 16 6.96 6.87 -14.53
CA LYS A 16 6.58 5.45 -14.61
C LYS A 16 7.71 4.49 -14.24
N GLN A 17 8.97 4.91 -14.39
CA GLN A 17 10.10 4.08 -14.04
C GLN A 17 10.43 4.11 -12.54
N PHE A 18 9.83 5.02 -11.78
CA PHE A 18 10.12 5.20 -10.37
C PHE A 18 9.43 4.15 -9.52
N ASP A 19 10.11 3.72 -8.47
CA ASP A 19 9.42 3.08 -7.35
C ASP A 19 8.61 4.14 -6.56
N VAL A 20 7.83 3.68 -5.59
CA VAL A 20 6.97 4.61 -4.83
C VAL A 20 7.78 5.60 -3.98
N ALA A 21 8.99 5.24 -3.55
CA ALA A 21 9.84 6.09 -2.73
C ALA A 21 10.49 7.20 -3.56
N ASP A 22 10.97 6.86 -4.75
CA ASP A 22 11.48 7.77 -5.77
C ASP A 22 10.38 8.73 -6.22
N LEU A 23 9.18 8.23 -6.50
CA LEU A 23 8.01 9.04 -6.85
C LEU A 23 7.72 10.08 -5.76
N LEU A 24 7.64 9.66 -4.50
CA LEU A 24 7.34 10.58 -3.39
C LEU A 24 8.45 11.62 -3.19
N SER A 25 9.70 11.21 -3.37
CA SER A 25 10.86 12.11 -3.31
C SER A 25 10.81 13.13 -4.44
N PHE A 26 10.50 12.69 -5.66
CA PHE A 26 10.35 13.54 -6.83
C PHE A 26 9.24 14.58 -6.66
N LEU A 27 8.05 14.15 -6.18
CA LEU A 27 6.92 15.04 -5.89
C LEU A 27 7.23 16.10 -4.80
N SER A 28 8.29 15.92 -4.02
CA SER A 28 8.71 16.87 -2.99
C SER A 28 9.62 18.00 -3.51
N VAL A 29 10.18 17.88 -4.71
CA VAL A 29 11.24 18.75 -5.24
C VAL A 29 10.79 20.20 -5.43
N CYS A 30 9.69 20.44 -6.14
CA CYS A 30 9.18 21.79 -6.39
C CYS A 30 7.66 21.82 -6.61
N HIS A 31 7.06 23.01 -6.60
CA HIS A 31 5.61 23.17 -6.77
C HIS A 31 5.09 22.59 -8.09
N GLY A 32 5.74 22.91 -9.21
CA GLY A 32 5.31 22.40 -10.52
C GLY A 32 5.35 20.88 -10.62
N ILE A 33 6.38 20.24 -10.06
CA ILE A 33 6.45 18.77 -10.01
C ILE A 33 5.39 18.22 -9.05
N ARG A 34 5.14 18.90 -7.93
CA ARG A 34 4.12 18.50 -6.95
C ARG A 34 2.72 18.44 -7.57
N GLU A 35 2.40 19.28 -8.56
CA GLU A 35 1.11 19.25 -9.26
C GLU A 35 0.84 17.92 -9.98
N LEU A 36 1.89 17.16 -10.35
CA LEU A 36 1.74 15.82 -10.92
C LEU A 36 1.02 14.86 -9.97
N GLN A 37 1.04 15.11 -8.66
CA GLN A 37 0.30 14.31 -7.68
C GLN A 37 -1.22 14.28 -7.94
N LEU A 38 -1.75 15.24 -8.70
CA LEU A 38 -3.17 15.30 -9.06
C LEU A 38 -3.53 14.31 -10.19
N GLN A 39 -2.54 13.75 -10.88
CA GLN A 39 -2.75 12.79 -11.95
C GLN A 39 -3.03 11.39 -11.39
N LYS A 40 -4.25 10.90 -11.55
CA LYS A 40 -4.67 9.56 -11.09
C LYS A 40 -3.80 8.44 -11.69
N SER A 41 -3.45 8.56 -12.97
CA SER A 41 -2.62 7.60 -13.72
C SER A 41 -1.26 7.37 -13.06
N LEU A 42 -0.68 8.40 -12.42
CA LEU A 42 0.58 8.33 -11.72
C LEU A 42 0.54 7.32 -10.57
N TRP A 43 -0.50 7.43 -9.74
CA TRP A 43 -0.68 6.58 -8.57
C TRP A 43 -1.10 5.16 -8.94
N LEU A 44 -1.94 5.02 -9.98
CA LEU A 44 -2.27 3.72 -10.55
C LEU A 44 -1.00 2.99 -11.00
N HIS A 45 -0.13 3.68 -11.74
CA HIS A 45 1.12 3.09 -12.21
C HIS A 45 2.03 2.67 -11.05
N ALA A 46 2.17 3.52 -10.03
CA ALA A 46 2.98 3.20 -8.85
C ALA A 46 2.44 1.96 -8.11
N LEU A 47 1.13 1.87 -7.89
CA LEU A 47 0.50 0.74 -7.21
C LEU A 47 0.56 -0.55 -8.03
N VAL A 48 0.34 -0.46 -9.35
CA VAL A 48 0.52 -1.59 -10.28
C VAL A 48 1.96 -2.09 -10.23
N ARG A 49 2.96 -1.20 -10.20
CA ARG A 49 4.36 -1.58 -10.10
C ARG A 49 4.66 -2.31 -8.78
N ILE A 50 4.17 -1.82 -7.64
CA ILE A 50 4.32 -2.51 -6.34
C ILE A 50 3.72 -3.92 -6.41
N ARG A 51 2.52 -4.05 -6.99
CA ARG A 51 1.81 -5.33 -7.09
C ARG A 51 2.49 -6.31 -8.05
N ASP A 52 2.84 -5.86 -9.24
CA ASP A 52 3.21 -6.73 -10.37
C ASP A 52 4.72 -6.89 -10.55
N VAL A 53 5.51 -5.87 -10.20
CA VAL A 53 6.98 -5.88 -10.36
C VAL A 53 7.65 -6.26 -9.04
N GLU A 54 7.25 -5.62 -7.95
CA GLU A 54 7.83 -5.87 -6.63
C GLU A 54 7.15 -7.04 -5.90
N MET A 55 6.03 -7.53 -6.43
CA MET A 55 5.25 -8.66 -5.88
C MET A 55 4.84 -8.43 -4.42
N HIS A 56 4.58 -7.18 -4.05
CA HIS A 56 4.17 -6.81 -2.70
C HIS A 56 2.64 -6.60 -2.60
N PRO A 57 2.00 -7.14 -1.55
CA PRO A 57 0.57 -6.95 -1.35
C PRO A 57 0.26 -5.47 -1.08
N LEU A 58 -0.78 -4.96 -1.73
CA LEU A 58 -1.24 -3.59 -1.52
C LEU A 58 -2.07 -3.49 -0.24
N PRO A 59 -1.91 -2.43 0.56
CA PRO A 59 -2.71 -2.22 1.77
C PRO A 59 -4.08 -1.64 1.42
N LEU A 60 -4.89 -2.41 0.70
CA LEU A 60 -6.23 -2.02 0.26
C LEU A 60 -7.29 -2.85 0.98
N PRO A 61 -8.36 -2.23 1.51
CA PRO A 61 -9.38 -2.91 2.29
C PRO A 61 -10.42 -3.66 1.44
N SER A 62 -10.45 -3.43 0.11
CA SER A 62 -11.48 -3.95 -0.79
C SER A 62 -10.82 -4.67 -1.96
N VAL A 63 -11.51 -5.69 -2.49
CA VAL A 63 -11.16 -6.42 -3.73
C VAL A 63 -11.48 -5.59 -4.98
N GLU A 64 -11.84 -4.32 -4.79
CA GLU A 64 -12.13 -3.40 -5.87
C GLU A 64 -10.95 -3.22 -6.82
N PRO A 65 -11.21 -3.16 -8.14
CA PRO A 65 -10.20 -2.80 -9.12
C PRO A 65 -9.54 -1.45 -8.80
N LEU A 66 -8.22 -1.33 -9.00
CA LEU A 66 -7.50 -0.08 -8.67
C LEU A 66 -8.06 1.15 -9.40
N ASP A 67 -8.56 0.97 -10.61
CA ASP A 67 -9.14 2.02 -11.44
C ASP A 67 -10.46 2.58 -10.91
N THR A 68 -11.18 1.86 -10.03
CA THR A 68 -12.40 2.36 -9.39
C THR A 68 -12.12 3.24 -8.18
N LEU A 69 -10.93 3.15 -7.59
CA LEU A 69 -10.57 3.94 -6.41
C LEU A 69 -10.45 5.44 -6.72
N SER A 70 -10.79 6.29 -5.76
CA SER A 70 -10.55 7.73 -5.85
C SER A 70 -9.06 8.06 -5.83
N LEU A 71 -8.69 9.26 -6.32
CA LEU A 71 -7.30 9.75 -6.26
C LEU A 71 -6.76 9.72 -4.83
N GLU A 72 -7.57 10.15 -3.86
CA GLU A 72 -7.18 10.18 -2.44
C GLU A 72 -6.89 8.78 -1.90
N GLN A 73 -7.74 7.79 -2.21
CA GLN A 73 -7.51 6.40 -1.83
C GLN A 73 -6.24 5.83 -2.45
N LEU A 74 -5.97 6.12 -3.72
CA LEU A 74 -4.75 5.67 -4.41
C LEU A 74 -3.50 6.29 -3.78
N GLN A 75 -3.54 7.60 -3.50
CA GLN A 75 -2.47 8.30 -2.81
C GLN A 75 -2.23 7.73 -1.41
N HIS A 76 -3.30 7.46 -0.65
CA HIS A 76 -3.22 6.88 0.68
C HIS A 76 -2.56 5.50 0.63
N ALA A 77 -3.05 4.62 -0.25
CA ALA A 77 -2.53 3.27 -0.42
C ALA A 77 -1.05 3.27 -0.81
N ALA A 78 -0.64 4.14 -1.74
CA ALA A 78 0.76 4.23 -2.16
C ALA A 78 1.68 4.69 -1.02
N ARG A 79 1.26 5.71 -0.25
CA ARG A 79 2.02 6.18 0.93
C ARG A 79 2.10 5.11 2.03
N GLN A 80 1.00 4.39 2.26
CA GLN A 80 0.96 3.31 3.24
C GLN A 80 1.85 2.15 2.82
N ALA A 81 1.82 1.75 1.54
CA ALA A 81 2.70 0.74 0.98
C ALA A 81 4.17 1.12 1.17
N ASN A 82 4.55 2.36 0.83
CA ASN A 82 5.90 2.87 1.06
C ASN A 82 6.34 2.74 2.54
N ARG A 83 5.46 3.13 3.47
CA ARG A 83 5.74 3.04 4.90
C ARG A 83 5.94 1.59 5.35
N LEU A 84 5.09 0.68 4.89
CA LEU A 84 5.19 -0.74 5.21
C LEU A 84 6.48 -1.33 4.65
N MET A 85 6.80 -1.07 3.39
CA MET A 85 8.04 -1.54 2.77
C MET A 85 9.28 -1.03 3.49
N LYS A 86 9.31 0.25 3.86
CA LYS A 86 10.40 0.81 4.68
C LYS A 86 10.49 0.14 6.04
N ASN A 87 9.36 -0.12 6.70
CA ASN A 87 9.34 -0.82 7.98
C ASN A 87 9.86 -2.26 7.85
N PHE A 88 9.45 -3.00 6.81
CA PHE A 88 9.91 -4.37 6.57
C PHE A 88 11.40 -4.46 6.21
N LYS A 89 11.97 -3.41 5.60
CA LYS A 89 13.42 -3.32 5.29
C LYS A 89 14.26 -2.76 6.45
N SER A 90 13.64 -2.30 7.53
CA SER A 90 14.35 -1.77 8.70
C SER A 90 15.04 -2.89 9.48
N ASP A 91 16.20 -2.61 10.08
CA ASP A 91 16.88 -3.53 11.00
C ASP A 91 16.02 -3.87 12.23
N SER A 92 15.09 -2.98 12.57
CA SER A 92 14.12 -3.16 13.66
C SER A 92 12.71 -2.86 13.15
N PRO A 93 12.02 -3.82 12.50
CA PRO A 93 10.66 -3.62 12.04
C PRO A 93 9.72 -3.46 13.25
N SER A 94 8.93 -2.40 13.27
CA SER A 94 7.95 -2.17 14.33
C SER A 94 6.57 -2.63 13.85
N PRO A 95 5.98 -3.70 14.42
CA PRO A 95 4.58 -4.01 14.17
C PRO A 95 3.72 -2.86 14.73
N ALA A 96 2.66 -2.49 13.99
CA ALA A 96 1.76 -1.43 14.42
C ALA A 96 0.86 -1.86 15.60
N ARG A 97 0.45 -3.13 15.62
CA ARG A 97 -0.37 -3.75 16.67
C ARG A 97 -0.03 -5.23 16.80
N ILE A 98 -0.04 -5.73 18.04
CA ILE A 98 0.10 -7.15 18.36
C ILE A 98 -1.15 -7.54 19.14
N HIS A 99 -1.98 -8.41 18.55
CA HIS A 99 -3.10 -9.03 19.25
C HIS A 99 -2.65 -10.40 19.75
N THR A 100 -2.75 -10.63 21.05
CA THR A 100 -2.44 -11.93 21.64
C THR A 100 -3.76 -12.66 21.85
N LEU A 101 -3.96 -13.74 21.10
CA LEU A 101 -5.09 -14.63 21.32
C LEU A 101 -4.77 -15.53 22.52
N SER A 102 -5.78 -15.81 23.34
CA SER A 102 -5.65 -16.74 24.47
C SER A 102 -5.13 -18.11 24.00
N VAL A 103 -4.33 -18.78 24.84
CA VAL A 103 -3.63 -20.05 24.59
C VAL A 103 -4.55 -21.19 24.13
N GLU A 104 -5.87 -21.06 24.36
CA GLU A 104 -6.87 -22.05 23.94
C GLU A 104 -7.30 -21.95 22.47
N HIS A 105 -6.89 -20.90 21.75
CA HIS A 105 -7.26 -20.70 20.35
C HIS A 105 -6.13 -21.15 19.42
N THR A 106 -6.38 -22.22 18.66
CA THR A 106 -5.51 -22.65 17.58
C THR A 106 -5.87 -21.88 16.31
N HIS A 107 -4.91 -21.17 15.71
CA HIS A 107 -5.10 -20.56 14.40
C HIS A 107 -5.26 -21.64 13.33
N LEU A 108 -6.35 -21.59 12.56
CA LEU A 108 -6.61 -22.51 11.46
C LEU A 108 -6.25 -21.88 10.12
N SER A 109 -6.72 -20.66 9.88
CA SER A 109 -6.47 -19.93 8.63
C SER A 109 -6.73 -18.44 8.77
N SER A 110 -6.19 -17.66 7.84
CA SER A 110 -6.52 -16.24 7.67
C SER A 110 -7.29 -16.06 6.37
N ILE A 111 -8.37 -15.28 6.40
CA ILE A 111 -9.14 -14.97 5.19
C ILE A 111 -8.39 -13.86 4.44
N GLN A 112 -7.76 -14.26 3.33
CA GLN A 112 -6.97 -13.36 2.49
C GLN A 112 -7.77 -12.14 2.04
N GLY A 113 -7.16 -10.95 2.13
CA GLY A 113 -7.82 -9.68 1.79
C GLY A 113 -8.78 -9.15 2.85
N THR A 114 -8.84 -9.75 4.05
CA THR A 114 -9.63 -9.26 5.18
C THR A 114 -8.82 -9.26 6.46
N ASN A 115 -9.36 -8.69 7.53
CA ASN A 115 -8.78 -8.75 8.88
C ASN A 115 -9.25 -9.97 9.67
N LEU A 116 -9.89 -10.93 9.00
CA LEU A 116 -10.52 -12.06 9.65
C LEU A 116 -9.56 -13.24 9.77
N ILE A 117 -9.51 -13.81 10.98
CA ILE A 117 -8.85 -15.09 11.26
C ILE A 117 -9.86 -16.12 11.73
N VAL A 118 -9.65 -17.35 11.28
CA VAL A 118 -10.43 -18.51 11.72
C VAL A 118 -9.62 -19.23 12.78
N THR A 119 -10.21 -19.39 13.96
CA THR A 119 -9.60 -20.06 15.11
C THR A 119 -10.45 -21.24 15.56
N TYR A 120 -9.81 -22.24 16.15
CA TYR A 120 -10.47 -23.36 16.80
C TYR A 120 -10.16 -23.35 18.29
N ALA A 121 -11.21 -23.39 19.11
CA ALA A 121 -11.10 -23.50 20.57
C ALA A 121 -12.30 -24.29 21.10
N LEU A 122 -12.06 -25.18 22.07
CA LEU A 122 -13.11 -25.89 22.82
C LEU A 122 -14.16 -26.60 21.95
N GLY A 123 -13.75 -27.20 20.81
CA GLY A 123 -14.67 -27.89 19.91
C GLY A 123 -15.42 -26.98 18.93
N ALA A 124 -15.23 -25.66 19.00
CA ALA A 124 -15.88 -24.68 18.15
C ALA A 124 -14.88 -24.00 17.21
N VAL A 125 -15.37 -23.64 16.02
CA VAL A 125 -14.67 -22.77 15.06
C VAL A 125 -15.26 -21.37 15.19
N SER A 126 -14.41 -20.37 15.40
CA SER A 126 -14.79 -18.96 15.51
C SER A 126 -14.01 -18.12 14.50
N CYS A 127 -14.63 -17.02 14.05
CA CYS A 127 -14.04 -16.06 13.13
C CYS A 127 -13.89 -14.73 13.86
N TRP A 128 -12.67 -14.21 13.94
CA TRP A 128 -12.33 -13.00 14.68
C TRP A 128 -11.84 -11.92 13.74
N ASP A 129 -12.27 -10.68 13.97
CA ASP A 129 -11.71 -9.49 13.32
C ASP A 129 -10.57 -8.93 14.16
N ILE A 130 -9.35 -9.02 13.63
CA ILE A 130 -8.11 -8.61 14.31
C ILE A 130 -8.08 -7.09 14.56
N ILE A 131 -8.86 -6.27 13.84
CA ILE A 131 -8.88 -4.82 14.08
C ILE A 131 -9.71 -4.45 15.31
N THR A 132 -10.83 -5.15 15.51
CA THR A 132 -11.86 -4.80 16.50
C THR A 132 -11.83 -5.66 17.77
N SER A 133 -11.11 -6.79 17.74
CA SER A 133 -10.96 -7.72 18.87
C SER A 133 -9.70 -7.43 19.71
#